data_AF-A0AAN0Z301-F1
#
_entry.id   AF-A0AAN0Z301-F1
#
_cell.length_a   1.000
_cell.length_b   1.000
_cell.length_c   1.000
_cell.angle_alpha   90.00
_cell.angle_beta   90.00
_cell.angle_gamma   90.00
#
_symmetry.space_group_name_H-M   'P 1'
#
loop_
_entity.id
_entity.type
_entity.pdbx_description
1 polymer ?
#
loop_
_entity_poly.entity_id
_entity_poly.type
_entity_poly.pdbx_seq_one_letter_code
_entity_poly.pdbx_strand_id
1 'polypeptide(L)'
;MAGRARALLLSLLACGPLAAGAQTIPADAEPGCRAAHLDRTITLSGQYALDYGDESLGSDVWFEEDDASERRLPDRSQRAGVIVFTNQQEARRGLRLPAAQPRGVCRFDGRATLVIRDLETACPGLETPDRARLVKVVAADAPARHACGAIAR
;
A
#
# COMPACT_ATOMS: atom_id res chain seq x y z
N MET A 1 71.09 30.20 -57.46
CA MET A 1 71.61 31.32 -56.63
C MET A 1 70.55 31.68 -55.60
N ALA A 2 70.96 31.75 -54.32
CA ALA A 2 70.20 32.17 -53.12
C ALA A 2 68.90 31.38 -52.79
N GLY A 3 68.69 30.76 -51.64
CA GLY A 3 69.33 30.85 -50.33
C GLY A 3 68.37 31.42 -49.28
N ARG A 4 68.22 30.68 -48.16
CA ARG A 4 67.66 31.08 -46.84
C ARG A 4 66.11 31.14 -46.79
N ALA A 5 65.41 30.84 -45.69
CA ALA A 5 65.80 30.72 -44.29
C ALA A 5 64.88 29.75 -43.52
N ARG A 6 65.44 29.13 -42.48
CA ARG A 6 64.76 28.50 -41.34
C ARG A 6 63.94 29.55 -40.58
N ALA A 7 62.72 29.21 -40.17
CA ALA A 7 62.05 29.88 -39.06
C ALA A 7 61.27 28.84 -38.22
N LEU A 8 61.75 28.63 -36.99
CA LEU A 8 61.05 27.98 -35.89
C LEU A 8 59.93 28.90 -35.40
N LEU A 9 58.72 28.39 -35.21
CA LEU A 9 57.70 28.97 -34.32
C LEU A 9 56.88 27.79 -33.76
N LEU A 10 57.15 27.42 -32.51
CA LEU A 10 56.47 27.92 -31.30
C LEU A 10 55.15 27.18 -31.05
N SER A 11 55.31 26.16 -30.21
CA SER A 11 54.29 25.39 -29.51
C SER A 11 53.18 26.28 -28.95
N LEU A 12 51.98 26.19 -29.51
CA LEU A 12 50.76 26.70 -28.88
C LEU A 12 50.06 25.52 -28.21
N LEU A 13 50.26 25.40 -26.90
CA LEU A 13 49.40 24.64 -26.00
C LEU A 13 47.98 25.23 -26.10
N ALA A 14 47.12 24.56 -26.86
CA ALA A 14 45.69 24.79 -26.78
C ALA A 14 45.18 24.18 -25.46
N CYS A 15 45.04 25.04 -24.43
CA CYS A 15 44.16 24.75 -23.31
C CYS A 15 42.72 24.64 -23.84
N GLY A 16 42.30 23.42 -24.16
CA GLY A 16 40.89 23.14 -24.38
C GLY A 16 40.12 23.37 -23.07
N PRO A 17 38.94 23.99 -23.08
CA PRO A 17 38.07 23.95 -21.92
C PRO A 17 37.71 22.49 -21.71
N LEU A 18 38.19 21.89 -20.62
CA LEU A 18 37.56 20.71 -20.04
C LEU A 18 36.16 21.17 -19.66
N ALA A 19 35.22 21.00 -20.59
CA ALA A 19 33.80 20.97 -20.26
C ALA A 19 33.66 19.80 -19.29
N ALA A 20 33.72 20.13 -17.99
CA ALA A 20 33.29 19.26 -16.94
C ALA A 20 31.82 18.97 -17.23
N GLY A 21 31.58 17.87 -17.94
CA GLY A 21 30.27 17.26 -17.99
C GLY A 21 29.94 16.92 -16.54
N ALA A 22 29.21 17.80 -15.88
CA ALA A 22 28.45 17.45 -14.70
C ALA A 22 27.50 16.36 -15.18
N GLN A 23 27.94 15.11 -15.05
CA GLN A 23 27.09 13.96 -15.15
C GLN A 23 26.09 14.18 -14.02
N THR A 24 24.92 14.68 -14.38
CA THR A 24 23.77 14.68 -13.51
C THR A 24 23.55 13.21 -13.17
N ILE A 25 24.01 12.81 -11.98
CA ILE A 25 23.57 11.59 -11.35
C ILE A 25 22.04 11.70 -11.41
N PRO A 26 21.33 10.78 -12.10
CA PRO A 26 19.89 10.81 -12.05
C PRO A 26 19.53 10.74 -10.58
N ALA A 27 18.92 11.82 -10.06
CA ALA A 27 18.39 11.86 -8.72
C ALA A 27 17.60 10.58 -8.53
N ASP A 28 17.91 9.86 -7.45
CA ASP A 28 17.35 8.57 -7.08
C ASP A 28 15.97 8.39 -7.68
N ALA A 29 15.87 7.52 -8.69
CA ALA A 29 14.58 6.97 -9.03
C ALA A 29 14.24 5.99 -7.90
N GLU A 30 13.90 6.54 -6.73
CA GLU A 30 13.08 5.80 -5.78
C GLU A 30 11.95 5.19 -6.61
N PRO A 31 11.74 3.87 -6.54
CA PRO A 31 10.60 3.27 -7.20
C PRO A 31 9.36 3.87 -6.55
N GLY A 32 8.87 4.96 -7.14
CA GLY A 32 7.69 5.66 -6.67
C GLY A 32 6.57 4.65 -6.63
N CYS A 33 5.93 4.53 -5.47
CA CYS A 33 4.80 3.65 -5.32
C CYS A 33 3.75 4.00 -6.38
N ARG A 34 3.18 2.98 -7.01
CA ARG A 34 2.06 3.12 -7.93
C ARG A 34 0.85 2.39 -7.36
N ALA A 35 -0.19 3.15 -7.06
CA ALA A 35 -1.52 2.61 -6.84
C ALA A 35 -1.89 1.69 -8.01
N ALA A 36 -2.36 0.49 -7.69
CA ALA A 36 -2.70 -0.55 -8.64
C ALA A 36 -4.17 -0.92 -8.50
N HIS A 37 -4.77 -1.35 -9.59
CA HIS A 37 -6.12 -1.89 -9.60
C HIS A 37 -6.09 -3.33 -10.10
N LEU A 38 -6.64 -4.24 -9.31
CA LEU A 38 -6.76 -5.66 -9.63
C LEU A 38 -8.23 -6.00 -9.86
N ASP A 39 -8.63 -5.99 -11.13
CA ASP A 39 -9.96 -6.40 -11.59
C ASP A 39 -10.05 -7.93 -11.71
N ARG A 40 -9.91 -8.61 -10.57
CA ARG A 40 -10.09 -10.07 -10.48
C ARG A 40 -10.62 -10.48 -9.12
N THR A 41 -11.17 -11.68 -9.07
CA THR A 41 -11.61 -12.29 -7.83
C THR A 41 -10.44 -12.96 -7.10
N ILE A 42 -10.29 -12.73 -5.80
CA ILE A 42 -9.22 -13.26 -4.97
C ILE A 42 -9.81 -13.81 -3.68
N THR A 43 -9.46 -15.05 -3.31
CA THR A 43 -9.78 -15.60 -1.99
C THR A 43 -8.66 -15.22 -1.03
N LEU A 44 -8.98 -14.62 0.11
CA LEU A 44 -8.01 -14.24 1.15
C LEU A 44 -8.44 -14.82 2.50
N SER A 45 -7.47 -15.21 3.31
CA SER A 45 -7.63 -15.51 4.73
C SER A 45 -6.92 -14.43 5.54
N GLY A 46 -7.43 -14.12 6.73
CA GLY A 46 -6.91 -13.02 7.51
C GLY A 46 -7.76 -12.68 8.74
N GLN A 47 -7.49 -11.52 9.31
CA GLN A 47 -8.18 -10.96 10.46
C GLN A 47 -9.10 -9.83 9.99
N TYR A 48 -10.33 -9.80 10.49
CA TYR A 48 -11.22 -8.66 10.32
C TYR A 48 -11.41 -7.93 11.65
N ALA A 49 -11.66 -6.64 11.58
CA ALA A 49 -12.02 -5.83 12.74
C ALA A 49 -13.07 -4.77 12.38
N LEU A 50 -13.82 -4.37 13.39
CA LEU A 50 -14.72 -3.23 13.39
C LEU A 50 -14.54 -2.52 14.73
N ASP A 51 -13.92 -1.34 14.72
CA ASP A 51 -13.67 -0.54 15.93
C ASP A 51 -14.52 0.73 15.91
N TYR A 52 -15.42 0.87 16.87
CA TYR A 52 -16.26 2.06 17.02
C TYR A 52 -15.59 3.15 17.88
N GLY A 53 -14.50 2.82 18.56
CA GLY A 53 -13.78 3.75 19.43
C GLY A 53 -12.70 4.56 18.73
N ASP A 54 -12.37 4.21 17.48
CA ASP A 54 -11.34 4.87 16.69
C ASP A 54 -11.97 5.94 15.77
N GLU A 55 -11.70 7.21 16.07
CA GLU A 55 -12.20 8.34 15.27
C GLU A 55 -11.58 8.41 13.87
N SER A 56 -10.38 7.84 13.68
CA SER A 56 -9.64 7.88 12.41
C SER A 56 -10.07 6.79 11.44
N LEU A 57 -10.33 5.60 11.97
CA LEU A 57 -10.69 4.44 11.16
C LEU A 57 -12.22 4.31 11.01
N GLY A 58 -12.99 4.96 11.88
CA GLY A 58 -14.45 5.06 11.82
C GLY A 58 -15.14 3.71 12.03
N SER A 59 -16.44 3.63 11.73
CA SER A 59 -17.19 2.36 11.89
C SER A 59 -17.00 1.39 10.72
N ASP A 60 -15.84 1.42 10.06
CA ASP A 60 -15.61 0.56 8.90
C ASP A 60 -15.12 -0.84 9.28
N VAL A 61 -15.30 -1.78 8.35
CA VAL A 61 -14.88 -3.16 8.54
C VAL A 61 -13.57 -3.28 7.80
N TRP A 62 -12.50 -3.49 8.55
CA TRP A 62 -11.17 -3.65 8.01
C TRP A 62 -10.81 -5.11 7.96
N PHE A 63 -9.92 -5.43 7.04
CA PHE A 63 -9.39 -6.76 6.87
C PHE A 63 -7.89 -6.68 6.59
N GLU A 64 -7.13 -7.43 7.38
CA GLU A 64 -5.71 -7.64 7.17
C GLU A 64 -5.50 -9.10 6.79
N GLU A 65 -4.97 -9.32 5.60
CA GLU A 65 -4.67 -10.66 5.11
C GLU A 65 -3.50 -11.33 5.88
N ASP A 66 -3.52 -12.66 5.94
CA ASP A 66 -2.38 -13.45 6.46
C ASP A 66 -1.24 -13.57 5.44
N ASP A 67 -0.06 -13.99 5.87
CA ASP A 67 1.15 -14.12 5.04
C ASP A 67 0.95 -15.03 3.81
N ALA A 68 0.09 -16.05 3.92
CA ALA A 68 -0.21 -16.94 2.80
C ALA A 68 -1.05 -16.23 1.74
N SER A 69 -1.95 -15.35 2.17
CA SER A 69 -2.82 -14.54 1.34
C SER A 69 -2.10 -13.34 0.76
N GLU A 70 -1.21 -12.71 1.52
CA GLU A 70 -0.36 -11.60 1.11
C GLU A 70 0.43 -11.92 -0.16
N ARG A 71 1.00 -13.13 -0.25
CA ARG A 71 1.75 -13.61 -1.43
C ARG A 71 0.97 -13.61 -2.75
N ARG A 72 -0.36 -13.43 -2.71
CA ARG A 72 -1.25 -13.35 -3.89
C ARG A 72 -1.58 -11.92 -4.31
N LEU A 73 -1.14 -10.94 -3.52
CA LEU A 73 -1.38 -9.52 -3.69
C LEU A 73 -0.08 -8.81 -4.10
N PRO A 74 -0.16 -7.55 -4.56
CA PRO A 74 1.02 -6.70 -4.66
C PRO A 74 1.76 -6.63 -3.32
N ASP A 75 3.08 -6.47 -3.42
CA ASP A 75 3.97 -6.37 -2.27
C ASP A 75 3.52 -5.27 -1.29
N ARG A 76 3.62 -5.52 0.03
CA ARG A 76 3.23 -4.54 1.06
C ARG A 76 4.06 -3.25 1.00
N SER A 77 5.27 -3.25 0.46
CA SER A 77 6.02 -2.02 0.16
C SER A 77 5.40 -1.15 -0.94
N GLN A 78 4.38 -1.66 -1.64
CA GLN A 78 3.67 -0.98 -2.72
C GLN A 78 2.19 -0.74 -2.40
N ARG A 79 1.73 -1.06 -1.18
CA ARG A 79 0.34 -0.85 -0.79
C ARG A 79 0.16 -0.55 0.71
N ALA A 80 -1.03 -0.14 1.13
CA ALA A 80 -1.30 0.21 2.53
C ALA A 80 -1.29 -1.03 3.45
N GLY A 81 -1.69 -2.19 2.93
CA GLY A 81 -1.65 -3.46 3.68
C GLY A 81 -2.87 -3.74 4.53
N VAL A 82 -3.80 -2.78 4.65
CA VAL A 82 -5.12 -2.96 5.28
C VAL A 82 -6.20 -2.68 4.25
N ILE A 83 -7.16 -3.60 4.13
CA ILE A 83 -8.27 -3.52 3.18
C ILE A 83 -9.52 -3.05 3.90
N VAL A 84 -10.19 -2.03 3.35
CA VAL A 84 -11.53 -1.61 3.76
C VAL A 84 -12.54 -1.99 2.69
N PHE A 85 -13.68 -2.58 3.10
CA PHE A 85 -14.68 -3.01 2.14
C PHE A 85 -15.50 -1.83 1.60
N THR A 86 -15.71 -1.78 0.29
CA THR A 86 -16.56 -0.75 -0.33
C THR A 86 -18.05 -1.00 -0.10
N ASN A 87 -18.44 -2.26 0.17
CA ASN A 87 -19.80 -2.70 0.45
C ASN A 87 -19.96 -3.11 1.92
N GLN A 88 -19.85 -2.10 2.78
CA GLN A 88 -19.81 -2.22 4.24
C GLN A 88 -21.00 -2.97 4.85
N GLN A 89 -22.21 -2.80 4.32
CA GLN A 89 -23.41 -3.46 4.83
C GLN A 89 -23.36 -4.97 4.60
N GLU A 90 -22.95 -5.39 3.41
CA GLU A 90 -22.74 -6.79 3.06
C GLU A 90 -21.59 -7.40 3.87
N ALA A 91 -20.51 -6.65 4.09
CA ALA A 91 -19.40 -7.09 4.92
C ALA A 91 -19.84 -7.36 6.36
N ARG A 92 -20.54 -6.40 6.98
CA ARG A 92 -21.09 -6.57 8.33
C ARG A 92 -22.02 -7.78 8.42
N ARG A 93 -22.95 -7.91 7.47
CA ARG A 93 -23.89 -9.04 7.44
C ARG A 93 -23.17 -10.38 7.28
N GLY A 94 -22.22 -10.48 6.35
CA GLY A 94 -21.47 -11.70 6.07
C GLY A 94 -20.63 -12.17 7.25
N LEU A 95 -20.02 -11.23 7.97
CA LEU A 95 -19.19 -11.48 9.15
C LEU A 95 -19.99 -11.53 10.46
N ARG A 96 -21.34 -11.48 10.38
CA ARG A 96 -22.25 -11.50 11.54
C ARG A 96 -21.97 -10.38 12.55
N LEU A 97 -21.52 -9.23 12.05
CA LEU A 97 -21.31 -8.02 12.83
C LEU A 97 -22.63 -7.24 12.97
N PRO A 98 -22.83 -6.52 14.09
CA PRO A 98 -24.05 -5.76 14.30
C PRO A 98 -24.12 -4.52 13.38
N ALA A 99 -25.32 -4.17 12.94
CA ALA A 99 -25.56 -3.00 12.09
C ALA A 99 -25.34 -1.67 12.83
N ALA A 100 -25.50 -1.66 14.16
CA ALA A 100 -25.24 -0.53 15.03
C ALA A 100 -24.42 -0.98 16.25
N GLN A 101 -23.62 -0.07 16.80
CA GLN A 101 -22.80 -0.35 17.97
C GLN A 101 -23.66 -0.80 19.17
N PRO A 102 -23.42 -2.00 19.73
CA PRO A 102 -24.10 -2.42 20.95
C PRO A 102 -23.58 -1.63 22.16
N ARG A 103 -24.45 -1.39 23.14
CA ARG A 103 -24.08 -0.68 24.38
C ARG A 103 -22.90 -1.37 25.08
N GLY A 104 -21.89 -0.58 25.42
CA GLY A 104 -20.70 -1.04 26.15
C GLY A 104 -19.70 -1.84 25.31
N VAL A 105 -19.94 -2.04 24.01
CA VAL A 105 -19.01 -2.74 23.10
C VAL A 105 -18.38 -1.72 22.17
N CYS A 106 -17.05 -1.66 22.14
CA CYS A 106 -16.31 -0.73 21.28
C CYS A 106 -15.63 -1.42 20.10
N ARG A 107 -15.37 -2.74 20.18
CA ARG A 107 -14.70 -3.44 19.08
C ARG A 107 -15.22 -4.85 18.88
N PHE A 108 -15.20 -5.27 17.63
CA PHE A 108 -15.30 -6.66 17.22
C PHE A 108 -14.10 -7.05 16.38
N ASP A 109 -13.59 -8.26 16.56
CA ASP A 109 -12.61 -8.86 15.65
C ASP A 109 -12.78 -10.38 15.55
N GLY A 110 -12.07 -10.97 14.60
CA GLY A 110 -12.06 -12.41 14.37
C GLY A 110 -11.27 -12.76 13.11
N ARG A 111 -11.23 -14.05 12.77
CA ARG A 111 -10.62 -14.52 11.52
C ARG A 111 -11.67 -14.89 10.50
N ALA A 112 -11.35 -14.67 9.23
CA ALA A 112 -12.21 -15.05 8.12
C ALA A 112 -11.41 -15.47 6.89
N THR A 113 -11.99 -16.39 6.13
CA THR A 113 -11.67 -16.63 4.73
C THR A 113 -12.78 -16.04 3.89
N LEU A 114 -12.42 -15.16 2.98
CA LEU A 114 -13.34 -14.36 2.19
C LEU A 114 -12.91 -14.28 0.74
N VAL A 115 -13.83 -13.90 -0.13
CA VAL A 115 -13.58 -13.67 -1.53
C VAL A 115 -13.85 -12.20 -1.81
N ILE A 116 -12.84 -11.51 -2.33
CA ILE A 116 -12.91 -10.11 -2.75
C ILE A 116 -12.82 -9.99 -4.27
N ARG A 117 -13.19 -8.82 -4.78
CA ARG A 117 -12.91 -8.37 -6.14
C ARG A 117 -12.59 -6.88 -6.15
N ASP A 118 -12.10 -6.40 -7.29
CA ASP A 118 -11.87 -4.98 -7.57
C ASP A 118 -10.97 -4.34 -6.50
N LEU A 119 -9.79 -4.94 -6.25
CA LEU A 119 -8.85 -4.43 -5.25
C LEU A 119 -8.12 -3.19 -5.81
N GLU A 120 -8.31 -2.06 -5.15
CA GLU A 120 -7.59 -0.81 -5.35
C GLU A 120 -6.54 -0.67 -4.25
N THR A 121 -5.27 -0.55 -4.62
CA THR A 121 -4.19 -0.35 -3.64
C THR A 121 -3.86 1.13 -3.46
N ALA A 122 -3.60 1.51 -2.22
CA ALA A 122 -3.13 2.85 -1.86
C ALA A 122 -1.65 2.79 -1.49
N CYS A 123 -0.87 3.81 -1.80
CA CYS A 123 0.55 3.80 -1.48
C CYS A 123 0.83 3.79 0.02
N PRO A 124 1.88 3.09 0.47
CA PRO A 124 2.21 3.04 1.89
C PRO A 124 2.58 4.44 2.41
N GLY A 125 2.29 4.68 3.69
CA GLY A 125 2.52 5.98 4.33
C GLY A 125 1.46 7.04 4.04
N LEU A 126 0.43 6.71 3.25
CA LEU A 126 -0.77 7.52 3.15
C LEU A 126 -1.80 7.04 4.19
N GLU A 127 -2.60 7.96 4.72
CA GLU A 127 -3.75 7.66 5.60
C GLU A 127 -4.91 6.95 4.87
N THR A 128 -4.69 6.52 3.62
CA THR A 128 -5.70 5.87 2.78
C THR A 128 -5.45 4.36 2.74
N PRO A 129 -6.44 3.53 3.12
CA PRO A 129 -6.29 2.08 3.06
C PRO A 129 -6.48 1.54 1.63
N ASP A 130 -6.13 0.27 1.44
CA ASP A 130 -6.55 -0.47 0.26
C ASP A 130 -8.08 -0.65 0.28
N ARG A 131 -8.72 -0.75 -0.88
CA ARG A 131 -10.17 -0.88 -1.00
C ARG A 131 -10.54 -2.07 -1.86
N ALA A 132 -11.54 -2.83 -1.44
CA ALA A 132 -12.05 -3.93 -2.25
C ALA A 132 -13.53 -4.17 -2.00
N ARG A 133 -14.20 -4.82 -2.95
CA ARG A 133 -15.57 -5.28 -2.76
C ARG A 133 -15.59 -6.71 -2.21
N LEU A 134 -16.28 -6.94 -1.11
CA LEU A 134 -16.54 -8.28 -0.60
C LEU A 134 -17.57 -8.99 -1.49
N VAL A 135 -17.21 -10.15 -2.03
CA VAL A 135 -18.09 -10.99 -2.85
C VAL A 135 -18.81 -12.03 -1.98
N LYS A 136 -18.07 -12.73 -1.12
CA LYS A 136 -18.63 -13.71 -0.18
C LYS A 136 -17.70 -13.97 0.99
N VAL A 137 -18.28 -14.36 2.13
CA VAL A 137 -17.56 -14.98 3.24
C VAL A 137 -17.61 -16.49 3.05
N VAL A 138 -16.44 -17.13 2.99
CA VAL A 138 -16.30 -18.59 2.85
C VAL A 138 -16.38 -19.25 4.22
N ALA A 139 -15.64 -18.70 5.18
CA ALA A 139 -15.62 -19.11 6.57
C ALA A 139 -15.32 -17.88 7.44
N ALA A 140 -15.90 -17.81 8.63
CA ALA A 140 -15.57 -16.80 9.62
C ALA A 140 -15.82 -17.36 11.02
N ASP A 141 -14.93 -17.02 11.93
CA ASP A 141 -15.11 -17.27 13.35
C ASP A 141 -16.29 -16.45 13.90
N ALA A 142 -16.80 -16.83 15.07
CA ALA A 142 -17.73 -15.97 15.79
C ALA A 142 -16.97 -14.69 16.23
N PRO A 143 -17.48 -13.48 15.95
CA PRO A 143 -16.79 -12.25 16.34
C PRO A 143 -16.55 -12.18 17.85
N ALA A 144 -15.29 -12.03 18.24
CA ALA A 144 -14.91 -11.64 19.59
C ALA A 144 -15.46 -10.23 19.87
N ARG A 145 -15.86 -9.97 21.12
CA ARG A 145 -16.47 -8.71 21.53
C ARG A 145 -15.61 -8.07 22.60
N HIS A 146 -15.30 -6.79 22.41
CA HIS A 146 -14.43 -6.05 23.31
C HIS A 146 -15.19 -4.86 23.90
N ALA A 147 -15.19 -4.80 25.23
CA ALA A 147 -15.82 -3.72 25.96
C ALA A 147 -15.06 -2.40 25.77
N CYS A 148 -15.76 -1.28 25.87
CA CYS A 148 -15.13 0.04 25.85
C CYS A 148 -14.14 0.20 27.03
N GLY A 149 -12.94 0.70 26.75
CA GLY A 149 -11.87 0.84 27.75
C GLY A 149 -11.08 -0.45 28.04
N ALA A 150 -11.39 -1.56 27.36
CA ALA A 150 -10.50 -2.71 27.34
C ALA A 150 -9.27 -2.34 26.48
N ILE A 151 -8.09 -2.32 27.10
CA ILE A 151 -6.83 -2.14 26.36
C ILE A 151 -6.65 -3.39 25.48
N ALA A 152 -6.62 -3.22 24.17
CA ALA A 152 -6.21 -4.26 23.24
C ALA A 152 -4.76 -4.66 23.61
N ARG A 153 -4.57 -5.93 23.99
CA ARG A 153 -3.25 -6.47 24.32
C ARG A 153 -2.49 -6.90 23.08
#